data_AF-A0A2I0TCA5-F1
#
_entry.id   AF-A0A2I0TCA5-F1
#
_cell.length_a   1.000
_cell.length_b   1.000
_cell.length_c   1.000
_cell.angle_alpha   90.00
_cell.angle_beta   90.00
_cell.angle_gamma   90.00
#
_symmetry.space_group_name_H-M   'P 1'
#
loop_
_entity.id
_entity.type
_entity.pdbx_description
1 polymer ?
#
loop_
_entity_poly.entity_id
_entity_poly.type
_entity_poly.pdbx_seq_one_letter_code
_entity_poly.pdbx_strand_id
1 'polypeptide(L)'
;MCGIWALFGSDECLSVQCLSAMKIAHRGPDAFRFENVNGFTNCCFGFHRLAVVDQLYGMQPIRVKKFPYLWLCYNGEIYNFKQLQKQFGFEYQTLVDGEVILHLYNRGGIEQTASMLDGVFSFILLDTANRKVFLARDTYGVRPLFKVDDLLLEKAAEKYPFNPPRTKESYYYRQIFEKHYPGRSSWLPHYWMPRWVKATDPSARTLKHYKSATQE
;
A
#
# COMPACT_ATOMS: atom_id res chain seq x y z
N MET A 1 9.75 2.09 11.41
CA MET A 1 8.83 2.87 10.55
C MET A 1 7.75 1.92 10.09
N CYS A 2 6.46 2.24 10.19
CA CYS A 2 5.39 1.32 9.77
C CYS A 2 5.51 0.84 8.31
N GLY A 3 4.78 -0.23 7.98
CA GLY A 3 4.62 -0.73 6.61
C GLY A 3 3.18 -0.54 6.15
N ILE A 4 2.98 0.19 5.05
CA ILE A 4 1.69 0.30 4.37
C ILE A 4 1.70 -0.57 3.11
N TRP A 5 0.65 -1.36 2.94
CA TRP A 5 0.39 -2.16 1.75
C TRP A 5 -1.10 -2.05 1.44
N ALA A 6 -1.45 -1.85 0.18
CA ALA A 6 -2.84 -1.86 -0.24
C ALA A 6 -2.94 -2.36 -1.68
N LEU A 7 -4.10 -2.93 -1.98
CA LEU A 7 -4.44 -3.36 -3.31
C LEU A 7 -5.86 -2.91 -3.62
N PHE A 8 -6.07 -2.44 -4.85
CA PHE A 8 -7.39 -2.08 -5.37
C PHE A 8 -7.63 -2.82 -6.69
N GLY A 9 -8.68 -3.65 -6.75
CA GLY A 9 -9.11 -4.33 -7.97
C GLY A 9 -8.34 -5.61 -8.32
N SER A 10 -8.09 -6.51 -7.36
CA SER A 10 -7.51 -7.83 -7.68
C SER A 10 -8.54 -8.94 -7.70
N ASP A 11 -8.39 -9.83 -8.67
CA ASP A 11 -9.15 -11.06 -8.82
C ASP A 11 -8.55 -12.25 -8.03
N GLU A 12 -7.42 -12.04 -7.34
CA GLU A 12 -6.74 -13.07 -6.55
C GLU A 12 -7.41 -13.30 -5.20
N CYS A 13 -7.19 -14.48 -4.62
CA CYS A 13 -7.70 -14.81 -3.30
C CYS A 13 -7.05 -13.95 -2.19
N LEU A 14 -7.83 -13.57 -1.18
CA LEU A 14 -7.36 -12.80 -0.02
C LEU A 14 -6.16 -13.44 0.70
N SER A 15 -6.06 -14.78 0.72
CA SER A 15 -4.94 -15.49 1.35
C SER A 15 -3.60 -15.18 0.67
N VAL A 16 -3.59 -15.11 -0.66
CA VAL A 16 -2.41 -14.76 -1.47
C VAL A 16 -1.98 -13.32 -1.23
N GLN A 17 -2.96 -12.43 -1.13
CA GLN A 17 -2.73 -11.01 -0.89
C GLN A 17 -2.17 -10.76 0.52
N CYS A 18 -2.69 -11.47 1.53
CA CYS A 18 -2.17 -11.42 2.89
C CYS A 18 -0.69 -11.86 2.95
N LEU A 19 -0.32 -12.96 2.30
CA LEU A 19 1.09 -13.41 2.22
C LEU A 19 2.00 -12.37 1.55
N SER A 20 1.47 -11.61 0.59
CA SER A 20 2.22 -10.55 -0.08
C SER A 20 2.41 -9.34 0.85
N ALA A 21 1.39 -8.97 1.62
CA ALA A 21 1.48 -7.94 2.64
C ALA A 21 2.52 -8.27 3.73
N MET A 22 2.75 -9.56 4.04
CA MET A 22 3.76 -9.98 5.03
C MET A 22 5.21 -9.67 4.62
N LYS A 23 5.50 -9.40 3.32
CA LYS A 23 6.87 -9.14 2.86
C LYS A 23 7.50 -7.87 3.46
N ILE A 24 6.68 -6.95 3.94
CA ILE A 24 7.14 -5.72 4.59
C ILE A 24 7.02 -5.75 6.12
N ALA A 25 6.83 -6.92 6.73
CA ALA A 25 6.64 -7.07 8.18
C ALA A 25 7.77 -6.49 9.03
N HIS A 26 9.02 -6.59 8.55
CA HIS A 26 10.21 -6.04 9.21
C HIS A 26 10.12 -4.52 9.49
N ARG A 27 9.23 -3.79 8.82
CA ARG A 27 9.01 -2.36 9.03
C ARG A 27 8.24 -2.10 10.34
N GLY A 28 7.23 -2.91 10.63
CA GLY A 28 6.35 -2.76 11.78
C GLY A 28 6.19 -4.06 12.57
N PRO A 29 7.13 -4.36 13.47
CA PRO A 29 7.18 -5.65 14.17
C PRO A 29 6.12 -5.83 15.26
N ASP A 30 5.42 -4.77 15.69
CA ASP A 30 4.62 -4.81 16.92
C ASP A 30 3.22 -5.37 16.69
N ALA A 31 2.60 -5.06 15.54
CA ALA A 31 1.26 -5.54 15.21
C ALA A 31 1.02 -5.56 13.70
N PHE A 32 0.14 -6.45 13.27
CA PHE A 32 -0.31 -6.57 11.89
C PHE A 32 -1.83 -6.58 11.81
N ARG A 33 -2.39 -5.84 10.84
CA ARG A 33 -3.81 -5.91 10.47
C ARG A 33 -3.91 -6.07 8.97
N PHE A 34 -4.75 -7.01 8.55
CA PHE A 34 -5.15 -7.21 7.17
C PHE A 34 -6.67 -7.21 7.12
N GLU A 35 -7.25 -6.33 6.31
CA GLU A 35 -8.70 -6.29 6.11
C GLU A 35 -9.07 -5.91 4.68
N ASN A 36 -10.20 -6.43 4.22
CA ASN A 36 -10.83 -6.05 2.98
C ASN A 36 -11.82 -4.89 3.20
N VAL A 37 -12.19 -4.22 2.12
CA VAL A 37 -13.13 -3.10 2.17
C VAL A 37 -14.56 -3.61 1.96
N ASN A 38 -15.47 -3.29 2.88
CA ASN A 38 -16.88 -3.64 2.76
C ASN A 38 -17.48 -3.08 1.45
N GLY A 39 -18.16 -3.93 0.68
CA GLY A 39 -18.71 -3.57 -0.63
C GLY A 39 -17.70 -3.55 -1.78
N PHE A 40 -16.40 -3.68 -1.50
CA PHE A 40 -15.31 -3.75 -2.47
C PHE A 40 -14.35 -4.86 -2.07
N THR A 41 -14.80 -6.12 -2.17
CA THR A 41 -14.07 -7.30 -1.67
C THR A 41 -12.75 -7.56 -2.40
N ASN A 42 -12.56 -6.98 -3.59
CA ASN A 42 -11.33 -6.98 -4.37
C ASN A 42 -10.36 -5.84 -3.97
N CYS A 43 -10.66 -5.11 -2.89
CA CYS A 43 -9.80 -4.08 -2.30
C CYS A 43 -9.44 -4.47 -0.87
N CYS A 44 -8.16 -4.32 -0.52
CA CYS A 44 -7.67 -4.68 0.80
C CYS A 44 -6.49 -3.82 1.24
N PHE A 45 -6.32 -3.73 2.56
CA PHE A 45 -5.22 -3.04 3.23
C PHE A 45 -4.47 -4.03 4.12
N GLY A 46 -3.14 -3.92 4.09
CA GLY A 46 -2.23 -4.58 5.02
C GLY A 46 -1.38 -3.53 5.72
N PHE A 47 -1.39 -3.53 7.05
CA PHE A 47 -0.64 -2.58 7.85
C PHE A 47 0.22 -3.28 8.90
N HIS A 48 1.52 -3.02 8.84
CA HIS A 48 2.49 -3.45 9.84
C HIS A 48 2.88 -2.25 10.70
N ARG A 49 2.62 -2.33 11.99
CA ARG A 49 2.77 -1.22 12.92
C ARG A 49 4.09 -1.30 13.68
N LEU A 50 4.81 -0.19 13.69
CA LEU A 50 5.78 0.12 14.75
C LEU A 50 5.14 1.21 15.61
N ALA A 51 4.80 0.89 16.86
CA ALA A 51 4.11 1.78 17.77
C ALA A 51 5.07 2.83 18.35
N VAL A 52 5.19 3.96 17.66
CA VAL A 52 5.99 5.12 18.11
C VAL A 52 5.15 6.11 18.92
N VAL A 53 3.92 6.38 18.49
CA VAL A 53 2.95 7.28 19.14
C VAL A 53 1.64 6.53 19.39
N ASP A 54 1.08 6.70 20.59
CA ASP A 54 -0.17 6.09 21.10
C ASP A 54 -0.28 4.57 20.93
N GLN A 55 0.18 3.78 21.90
CA GLN A 55 0.20 2.33 21.78
C GLN A 55 -1.19 1.68 21.65
N LEU A 56 -2.26 2.30 22.15
CA LEU A 56 -3.55 1.63 22.31
C LEU A 56 -4.50 1.82 21.12
N TYR A 57 -4.62 3.04 20.56
CA TYR A 57 -5.67 3.33 19.57
C TYR A 57 -5.16 3.52 18.13
N GLY A 58 -3.85 3.53 17.91
CA GLY A 58 -3.26 3.86 16.61
C GLY A 58 -3.10 2.73 15.59
N MET A 59 -3.87 1.65 15.70
CA MET A 59 -3.82 0.57 14.71
C MET A 59 -4.60 0.92 13.43
N GLN A 60 -4.00 0.67 12.27
CA GLN A 60 -4.54 1.09 10.97
C GLN A 60 -4.99 -0.12 10.12
N PRO A 61 -5.89 0.05 9.13
CA PRO A 61 -6.48 1.30 8.63
C PRO A 61 -7.21 2.12 9.69
N ILE A 62 -6.96 3.43 9.70
CA ILE A 62 -7.66 4.38 10.56
C ILE A 62 -9.06 4.58 9.95
N ARG A 63 -10.08 4.30 10.77
CA ARG A 63 -11.48 4.59 10.47
C ARG A 63 -12.11 5.24 11.69
N VAL A 64 -12.85 6.32 11.46
CA VAL A 64 -13.56 7.05 12.52
C VAL A 64 -15.05 7.06 12.24
N LYS A 65 -15.85 7.05 13.31
CA LYS A 65 -17.32 7.01 13.23
C LYS A 65 -17.90 8.20 12.47
N LYS A 66 -17.22 9.36 12.54
CA LYS A 66 -17.63 10.59 11.84
C LYS A 66 -17.56 10.46 10.32
N PHE A 67 -16.67 9.61 9.79
CA PHE A 67 -16.43 9.43 8.35
C PHE A 67 -16.39 7.92 7.99
N PRO A 68 -17.54 7.21 8.01
CA PRO A 68 -17.58 5.76 7.89
C PRO A 68 -17.14 5.23 6.51
N TYR A 69 -17.09 6.09 5.50
CA TYR A 69 -16.68 5.78 4.12
C TYR A 69 -15.19 6.04 3.85
N LEU A 70 -14.44 6.56 4.83
CA LEU A 70 -13.02 6.86 4.69
C LEU A 70 -12.15 5.79 5.35
N TRP A 71 -11.11 5.38 4.63
CA TRP A 71 -10.12 4.41 5.07
C TRP A 71 -8.72 4.99 4.84
N LEU A 72 -7.95 5.15 5.91
CA LEU A 72 -6.62 5.73 5.84
C LEU A 72 -5.56 4.76 6.34
N CYS A 73 -4.56 4.49 5.51
CA CYS A 73 -3.29 3.89 5.93
C CYS A 73 -2.18 4.89 5.66
N TYR A 74 -1.39 5.24 6.68
CA TYR A 74 -0.22 6.08 6.52
C TYR A 74 0.98 5.58 7.32
N ASN A 75 2.15 5.90 6.80
CA ASN A 75 3.44 5.74 7.44
C ASN A 75 4.08 7.13 7.52
N GLY A 76 4.12 7.70 8.71
CA GLY A 76 4.59 9.06 8.89
C GLY A 76 4.27 9.63 10.25
N GLU A 77 4.58 10.91 10.39
CA GLU A 77 4.34 11.75 11.55
C GLU A 77 3.90 13.12 11.05
N ILE A 78 2.69 13.54 11.42
CA ILE A 78 2.15 14.87 11.11
C ILE A 78 2.41 15.78 12.31
N TYR A 79 3.39 16.67 12.23
CA TYR A 79 3.87 17.47 13.36
C TYR A 79 2.87 18.54 13.80
N ASN A 80 2.19 19.18 12.85
CA ASN A 80 1.24 20.26 13.13
C ASN A 80 -0.21 19.80 13.42
N PHE A 81 -0.45 18.50 13.64
CA PHE A 81 -1.80 17.95 13.79
C PHE A 81 -2.63 18.60 14.92
N LYS A 82 -2.00 18.94 16.05
CA LYS A 82 -2.65 19.63 17.18
C LYS A 82 -3.00 21.08 16.86
N GLN A 83 -2.13 21.76 16.10
CA GLN A 83 -2.39 23.12 15.65
C GLN A 83 -3.60 23.13 14.70
N LEU A 84 -3.63 22.23 13.73
CA LEU A 84 -4.74 22.06 12.79
C LEU A 84 -6.05 21.69 13.51
N GLN A 85 -5.98 20.77 14.49
CA GLN A 85 -7.12 20.42 15.33
C GLN A 85 -7.72 21.65 16.01
N LYS A 86 -6.88 22.48 16.65
CA LYS A 86 -7.33 23.70 17.34
C LYS A 86 -7.84 24.75 16.36
N GLN A 87 -7.16 24.94 15.23
CA GLN A 87 -7.50 25.93 14.21
C GLN A 87 -8.88 25.68 13.59
N PHE A 88 -9.20 24.42 13.33
CA PHE A 88 -10.45 24.03 12.67
C PHE A 88 -11.53 23.49 13.63
N GLY A 89 -11.21 23.36 14.92
CA GLY A 89 -12.14 22.83 15.92
C GLY A 89 -12.50 21.37 15.67
N PHE A 90 -11.53 20.54 15.27
CA PHE A 90 -11.80 19.12 14.99
C PHE A 90 -11.97 18.29 16.26
N GLU A 91 -13.06 17.53 16.31
CA GLU A 91 -13.35 16.55 17.35
C GLU A 91 -12.75 15.20 16.94
N TYR A 92 -11.64 14.82 17.57
CA TYR A 92 -10.97 13.56 17.24
C TYR A 92 -11.56 12.39 18.00
N GLN A 93 -11.59 11.22 17.35
CA GLN A 93 -11.95 9.96 17.99
C GLN A 93 -10.72 9.24 18.57
N THR A 94 -9.54 9.45 17.98
CA THR A 94 -8.27 8.80 18.32
C THR A 94 -7.25 9.84 18.79
N LEU A 95 -6.11 9.37 19.31
CA LEU A 95 -4.98 10.22 19.72
C LEU A 95 -3.83 10.18 18.71
N VAL A 96 -4.05 9.57 17.55
CA VAL A 96 -3.04 9.44 16.49
C VAL A 96 -3.01 10.71 15.66
N ASP A 97 -1.81 11.18 15.34
CA ASP A 97 -1.59 12.37 14.52
C ASP A 97 -2.24 12.25 13.13
N GLY A 98 -2.22 11.06 12.53
CA GLY A 98 -2.80 10.80 11.21
C GLY A 98 -4.31 11.02 11.08
N GLU A 99 -5.08 11.08 12.18
CA GLU A 99 -6.52 11.34 12.10
C GLU A 99 -6.82 12.71 11.46
N VAL A 100 -5.93 13.69 11.60
CA VAL A 100 -6.08 15.03 10.99
C VAL A 100 -6.31 14.96 9.47
N ILE A 101 -5.73 13.97 8.80
CA ILE A 101 -5.85 13.78 7.35
C ILE A 101 -7.31 13.51 6.97
N LEU A 102 -8.04 12.73 7.78
CA LEU A 102 -9.46 12.44 7.56
C LEU A 102 -10.32 13.70 7.68
N HIS A 103 -10.09 14.50 8.72
CA HIS A 103 -10.85 15.73 8.95
C HIS A 103 -10.56 16.80 7.90
N LEU A 104 -9.29 16.99 7.51
CA LEU A 104 -8.90 17.90 6.44
C LEU A 104 -9.49 17.48 5.10
N TYR A 105 -9.42 16.20 4.76
CA TYR A 105 -9.95 15.69 3.49
C TYR A 105 -11.46 15.90 3.41
N ASN A 106 -12.20 15.55 4.46
CA ASN A 106 -13.65 15.76 4.49
C ASN A 106 -14.03 17.26 4.39
N ARG A 107 -13.18 18.15 4.89
CA ARG A 107 -13.43 19.61 4.86
C ARG A 107 -13.13 20.23 3.49
N GLY A 108 -12.04 19.83 2.85
CA GLY A 108 -11.42 20.60 1.77
C GLY A 108 -10.91 19.79 0.58
N GLY A 109 -11.12 18.47 0.59
CA GLY A 109 -10.57 17.58 -0.42
C GLY A 109 -9.05 17.40 -0.30
N ILE A 110 -8.49 16.64 -1.23
CA ILE A 110 -7.12 16.12 -1.10
C ILE A 110 -6.04 17.19 -1.31
N GLU A 111 -6.26 18.14 -2.21
CA GLU A 111 -5.26 19.18 -2.53
C GLU A 111 -5.04 20.11 -1.34
N GLN A 112 -6.13 20.60 -0.74
CA GLN A 112 -6.04 21.41 0.46
C GLN A 112 -5.41 20.60 1.60
N THR A 113 -5.81 19.34 1.78
CA THR A 113 -5.21 18.46 2.79
C THR A 113 -3.70 18.40 2.63
N ALA A 114 -3.21 18.03 1.45
CA ALA A 114 -1.78 17.88 1.20
C ALA A 114 -0.99 19.17 1.45
N SER A 115 -1.55 20.33 1.10
CA SER A 115 -0.90 21.64 1.30
C SER A 115 -0.75 22.06 2.77
N MET A 116 -1.56 21.49 3.67
CA MET A 116 -1.61 21.89 5.08
C MET A 116 -0.83 20.98 6.03
N LEU A 117 -0.40 19.81 5.57
CA LEU A 117 0.33 18.85 6.39
C LEU A 117 1.80 19.27 6.53
N ASP A 118 2.19 19.63 7.75
CA ASP A 118 3.60 19.76 8.12
C ASP A 118 4.03 18.45 8.78
N GLY A 119 4.83 17.67 8.06
CA GLY A 119 5.20 16.33 8.48
C GLY A 119 5.94 15.56 7.40
N VAL A 120 6.31 14.33 7.76
CA VAL A 120 6.87 13.34 6.84
C VAL A 120 5.90 12.19 6.76
N PHE A 121 5.46 11.82 5.56
CA PHE A 121 4.38 10.86 5.40
C PHE A 121 4.36 10.22 4.03
N SER A 122 3.87 8.99 4.00
CA SER A 122 3.32 8.35 2.82
C SER A 122 1.97 7.80 3.22
N PHE A 123 0.91 8.10 2.47
CA PHE A 123 -0.42 7.61 2.80
C PHE A 123 -1.22 7.12 1.59
N ILE A 124 -2.19 6.29 1.91
CA ILE A 124 -3.23 5.78 1.03
C ILE A 124 -4.56 6.11 1.70
N LEU A 125 -5.37 6.94 1.04
CA LEU A 125 -6.71 7.30 1.49
C LEU A 125 -7.71 6.76 0.47
N LEU A 126 -8.61 5.88 0.91
CA LEU A 126 -9.75 5.42 0.13
C LEU A 126 -11.01 6.13 0.62
N ASP A 127 -11.75 6.70 -0.32
CA ASP A 127 -13.08 7.25 -0.15
C ASP A 127 -14.07 6.39 -0.94
N THR A 128 -14.84 5.56 -0.23
CA THR A 128 -15.80 4.64 -0.85
C THR A 128 -17.07 5.36 -1.31
N ALA A 129 -17.42 6.51 -0.74
CA ALA A 129 -18.58 7.29 -1.15
C ALA A 129 -18.34 7.94 -2.52
N ASN A 130 -17.17 8.53 -2.72
CA ASN A 130 -16.79 9.17 -3.98
C ASN A 130 -16.04 8.25 -4.94
N ARG A 131 -15.78 6.99 -4.56
CA ARG A 131 -15.01 5.99 -5.33
C ARG A 131 -13.64 6.50 -5.76
N LYS A 132 -12.91 7.12 -4.83
CA LYS A 132 -11.58 7.67 -5.08
C LYS A 132 -10.54 7.04 -4.18
N VAL A 133 -9.36 6.80 -4.76
CA VAL A 133 -8.15 6.41 -4.04
C VAL A 133 -7.12 7.51 -4.23
N PHE A 134 -6.59 8.01 -3.12
CA PHE A 134 -5.53 9.01 -3.11
C PHE A 134 -4.26 8.39 -2.56
N LEU A 135 -3.16 8.65 -3.26
CA LEU A 135 -1.81 8.30 -2.86
C LEU A 135 -1.04 9.60 -2.69
N ALA A 136 -0.41 9.80 -1.55
CA ALA A 136 0.39 10.99 -1.30
C ALA A 136 1.69 10.66 -0.58
N ARG A 137 2.67 11.52 -0.79
CA ARG A 137 3.99 11.47 -0.16
C ARG A 137 4.38 12.89 0.25
N ASP A 138 5.17 13.00 1.31
CA ASP A 138 5.72 14.27 1.75
C ASP A 138 6.63 14.92 0.70
N THR A 139 6.85 16.23 0.84
CA THR A 139 7.54 17.11 -0.11
C THR A 139 8.89 16.56 -0.59
N TYR A 140 9.67 15.97 0.32
CA TYR A 140 11.02 15.45 0.02
C TYR A 140 11.05 13.93 -0.14
N GLY A 141 9.91 13.26 0.01
CA GLY A 141 9.82 11.82 -0.06
C GLY A 141 10.56 11.09 1.07
N VAL A 142 10.59 11.64 2.27
CA VAL A 142 11.23 11.04 3.45
C VAL A 142 10.64 9.67 3.77
N ARG A 143 9.31 9.53 3.70
CA ARG A 143 8.64 8.23 3.87
C ARG A 143 8.41 7.56 2.51
N PRO A 144 8.85 6.30 2.29
CA PRO A 144 8.78 5.68 0.97
C PRO A 144 7.38 5.20 0.60
N LEU A 145 7.00 5.40 -0.67
CA LEU A 145 5.78 4.85 -1.28
C LEU A 145 6.10 4.38 -2.69
N PHE A 146 5.61 3.18 -3.04
CA PHE A 146 5.76 2.58 -4.36
C PHE A 146 4.39 2.22 -4.91
N LYS A 147 4.20 2.36 -6.23
CA LYS A 147 2.98 1.95 -6.93
C LYS A 147 3.31 1.32 -8.28
N VAL A 148 2.45 0.39 -8.69
CA VAL A 148 2.36 -0.10 -10.08
C VAL A 148 0.88 -0.10 -10.44
N ASP A 149 0.51 0.70 -11.44
CA ASP A 149 -0.84 0.75 -11.99
C ASP A 149 -0.91 0.00 -13.33
N ASP A 150 -2.12 -0.21 -13.84
CA ASP A 150 -2.35 -1.01 -15.06
C ASP A 150 -1.68 -0.40 -16.29
N LEU A 151 -1.70 0.94 -16.41
CA LEU A 151 -1.06 1.64 -17.53
C LEU A 151 0.47 1.43 -17.55
N LEU A 152 1.12 1.42 -16.39
CA LEU A 152 2.54 1.09 -16.29
C LEU A 152 2.82 -0.35 -16.74
N LEU A 153 1.92 -1.29 -16.42
CA LEU A 153 2.04 -2.68 -16.84
C LEU A 153 1.76 -2.85 -18.34
N GLU A 154 0.80 -2.14 -18.92
CA GLU A 154 0.54 -2.15 -20.36
C GLU A 154 1.77 -1.71 -21.17
N LYS A 155 2.46 -0.68 -20.69
CA LYS A 155 3.69 -0.15 -21.31
C LYS A 155 4.96 -0.94 -20.93
N ALA A 156 4.81 -2.05 -20.21
CA ALA A 156 5.94 -2.86 -19.76
C ALA A 156 6.81 -3.37 -20.91
N ALA A 157 6.18 -3.80 -22.02
CA ALA A 157 6.89 -4.35 -23.17
C ALA A 157 7.73 -3.30 -23.91
N GLU A 158 7.24 -2.07 -23.98
CA GLU A 158 7.97 -0.94 -24.57
C GLU A 158 9.16 -0.55 -23.69
N LYS A 159 8.94 -0.47 -22.38
CA LYS A 159 9.96 -0.04 -21.43
C LYS A 159 11.03 -1.10 -21.18
N TYR A 160 10.63 -2.37 -21.13
CA TYR A 160 11.49 -3.52 -20.83
C TYR A 160 11.42 -4.54 -21.97
N PRO A 161 12.05 -4.26 -23.13
CA PRO A 161 11.93 -5.11 -24.32
C PRO A 161 12.50 -6.52 -24.10
N PHE A 162 13.52 -6.64 -23.24
CA PHE A 162 14.08 -7.92 -22.86
C PHE A 162 13.35 -8.49 -21.64
N ASN A 163 12.64 -9.61 -21.83
CA ASN A 163 11.80 -10.27 -20.83
C ASN A 163 10.83 -9.28 -20.15
N PRO A 164 9.78 -8.83 -20.87
CA PRO A 164 8.86 -7.83 -20.34
C PRO A 164 8.01 -8.39 -19.19
N PRO A 165 7.81 -7.63 -18.10
CA PRO A 165 7.01 -8.07 -16.97
C PRO A 165 5.53 -8.17 -17.35
N ARG A 166 4.88 -9.24 -16.89
CA ARG A 166 3.48 -9.57 -17.24
C ARG A 166 2.48 -9.34 -16.09
N THR A 167 2.99 -9.19 -14.88
CA THR A 167 2.20 -8.89 -13.68
C THR A 167 2.73 -7.65 -12.98
N LYS A 168 1.88 -6.92 -12.23
CA LYS A 168 2.29 -5.73 -11.47
C LYS A 168 3.45 -6.03 -10.51
N GLU A 169 3.44 -7.21 -9.90
CA GLU A 169 4.53 -7.68 -9.04
C GLU A 169 5.83 -7.89 -9.83
N SER A 170 5.78 -8.58 -10.98
CA SER A 170 6.97 -8.74 -11.83
C SER A 170 7.52 -7.40 -12.35
N TYR A 171 6.63 -6.44 -12.62
CA TYR A 171 7.01 -5.08 -13.04
C TYR A 171 7.76 -4.37 -11.92
N TYR A 172 7.26 -4.46 -10.68
CA TYR A 172 7.94 -3.91 -9.52
C TYR A 172 9.33 -4.53 -9.31
N TYR A 173 9.45 -5.86 -9.39
CA TYR A 173 10.76 -6.52 -9.30
C TYR A 173 11.71 -6.08 -10.43
N ARG A 174 11.18 -5.90 -11.64
CA ARG A 174 11.98 -5.39 -12.75
C ARG A 174 12.47 -3.96 -12.49
N GLN A 175 11.63 -3.10 -11.92
CA GLN A 175 12.05 -1.75 -11.52
C GLN A 175 13.17 -1.77 -10.48
N ILE A 176 13.10 -2.67 -9.49
CA ILE A 176 14.17 -2.85 -8.50
C ILE A 176 15.47 -3.31 -9.18
N PHE A 177 15.40 -4.30 -10.07
CA PHE A 177 16.57 -4.80 -10.77
C PHE A 177 17.27 -3.69 -11.56
N GLU A 178 16.52 -2.93 -12.37
CA GLU A 178 17.09 -1.86 -13.21
C GLU A 178 17.67 -0.71 -12.38
N LYS A 179 17.14 -0.49 -11.16
CA LYS A 179 17.70 0.48 -10.22
C LYS A 179 19.10 0.07 -9.74
N HIS A 180 19.33 -1.22 -9.51
CA HIS A 180 20.60 -1.73 -8.98
C HIS A 180 21.59 -2.18 -10.08
N TYR A 181 21.08 -2.57 -11.25
CA TYR A 181 21.85 -3.13 -12.37
C TYR A 181 21.43 -2.48 -13.71
N PRO A 182 21.63 -1.16 -13.87
CA PRO A 182 21.15 -0.43 -15.05
C PRO A 182 21.76 -0.98 -16.33
N GLY A 183 20.91 -1.25 -17.33
CA GLY A 183 21.34 -1.74 -18.64
C GLY A 183 21.81 -3.21 -18.66
N ARG A 184 21.68 -3.93 -17.54
CA ARG A 184 22.04 -5.35 -17.44
C ARG A 184 20.83 -6.27 -17.58
N SER A 185 19.80 -5.84 -18.29
CA SER A 185 18.59 -6.63 -18.51
C SER A 185 18.86 -8.03 -19.04
N SER A 186 19.89 -8.20 -19.87
CA SER A 186 20.33 -9.48 -20.43
C SER A 186 20.75 -10.51 -19.36
N TRP A 187 21.09 -10.08 -18.15
CA TRP A 187 21.40 -10.95 -17.00
C TRP A 187 20.16 -11.60 -16.37
N LEU A 188 18.96 -11.19 -16.79
CA LEU A 188 17.71 -11.85 -16.45
C LEU A 188 17.25 -12.73 -17.62
N PRO A 189 17.95 -13.84 -17.94
CA PRO A 189 17.65 -14.64 -19.14
C PRO A 189 16.22 -15.20 -19.14
N HIS A 190 15.61 -15.32 -17.96
CA HIS A 190 14.21 -15.61 -17.73
C HIS A 190 13.79 -14.92 -16.42
N TYR A 191 12.48 -14.74 -16.24
CA TYR A 191 11.95 -14.49 -14.90
C TYR A 191 12.29 -15.66 -13.99
N TRP A 192 12.40 -15.42 -12.68
CA TRP A 192 12.65 -16.45 -11.65
C TRP A 192 11.48 -17.44 -11.63
N MET A 193 11.45 -18.33 -12.60
CA MET A 193 10.44 -19.36 -12.78
C MET A 193 11.15 -20.71 -12.72
N PRO A 194 10.63 -21.68 -11.94
CA PRO A 194 11.21 -23.01 -11.90
C PRO A 194 11.22 -23.64 -13.29
N ARG A 195 12.37 -24.11 -13.75
CA ARG A 195 12.52 -24.72 -15.09
C ARG A 195 11.69 -25.99 -15.29
N TRP A 196 11.25 -26.61 -14.19
CA TRP A 196 10.48 -27.85 -14.18
C TRP A 196 8.96 -27.64 -14.16
N VAL A 197 8.46 -26.39 -14.19
CA VAL A 197 7.01 -26.11 -14.22
C VAL A 197 6.68 -25.02 -15.25
N LYS A 198 5.59 -25.19 -15.99
CA LYS A 198 5.01 -24.15 -16.87
C LYS A 198 4.30 -23.07 -16.03
N ALA A 199 5.05 -22.34 -15.21
CA ALA A 199 4.54 -21.17 -14.48
C ALA A 199 4.48 -19.95 -15.41
N THR A 200 3.51 -19.07 -15.18
CA THR A 200 3.36 -17.79 -15.93
C THR A 200 3.58 -16.56 -15.04
N ASP A 201 3.66 -16.76 -13.72
CA ASP A 201 3.92 -15.74 -12.72
C ASP A 201 5.17 -16.14 -11.91
N PRO A 202 6.12 -15.21 -11.64
CA PRO A 202 7.36 -15.53 -10.94
C PRO A 202 7.15 -15.86 -9.45
N SER A 203 5.95 -15.69 -8.91
CA SER A 203 5.67 -16.21 -7.58
C SER A 203 5.48 -17.73 -7.63
N ALA A 204 5.85 -18.39 -6.53
CA ALA A 204 5.60 -19.81 -6.35
C ALA A 204 4.09 -20.19 -6.33
N ARG A 205 3.17 -19.22 -6.43
CA ARG A 205 1.72 -19.38 -6.24
C ARG A 205 1.02 -20.11 -7.40
N THR A 206 1.58 -20.05 -8.61
CA THR A 206 1.02 -20.72 -9.80
C THR A 206 1.49 -22.18 -9.95
N LEU A 207 2.43 -22.60 -9.11
CA LEU A 207 3.06 -23.93 -9.19
C LEU A 207 2.16 -24.99 -8.53
N LYS A 208 1.79 -26.03 -9.29
CA LYS A 208 0.96 -27.13 -8.79
C LYS A 208 1.52 -27.82 -7.54
N HIS A 209 2.84 -27.88 -7.38
CA HIS A 209 3.51 -28.50 -6.25
C HIS A 209 3.33 -27.75 -4.91
N TYR A 210 3.00 -26.47 -4.94
CA TYR A 210 2.70 -25.68 -3.74
C TYR A 210 1.20 -25.65 -3.41
N LYS A 211 0.36 -26.36 -4.18
CA LYS A 211 -1.11 -26.40 -4.01
C LYS A 211 -1.65 -27.56 -3.14
N SER A 212 -0.84 -28.37 -2.46
CA SER A 212 -1.35 -29.45 -1.57
C SER A 212 -1.42 -28.99 -0.10
N ALA A 213 -2.48 -29.19 0.70
CA ALA A 213 -3.66 -30.03 0.58
C ALA A 213 -4.87 -29.36 1.26
N THR A 214 -5.98 -29.24 0.54
CA THR A 214 -7.34 -29.06 1.12
C THR A 214 -8.29 -29.78 0.17
N GLN A 215 -8.17 -31.10 0.18
CA GLN A 215 -9.21 -32.02 -0.26
C GLN A 215 -9.38 -33.00 0.90
N GLU A 216 -10.16 -32.55 1.88
CA GLU A 216 -11.25 -33.26 2.59
C GLU A 216 -11.82 -32.32 3.65
#